data_AF-A0AA89CLA3-F1
#
_entry.id   AF-A0AA89CLA3-F1
#
_cell.length_a   1.000
_cell.length_b   1.000
_cell.length_c   1.000
_cell.angle_alpha   90.00
_cell.angle_beta   90.00
_cell.angle_gamma   90.00
#
_symmetry.space_group_name_H-M   'P 1'
#
loop_
_entity.id
_entity.type
_entity.pdbx_description
1 polymer ?
#
loop_
_entity_poly.entity_id
_entity_poly.type
_entity_poly.pdbx_seq_one_letter_code
_entity_poly.pdbx_strand_id
1 'polypeptide(L)'
;MKLYYWPKTRAFRALWMLEEIGVVYELVPVDLRSHEQGSDAFVQVNPMAKLPALDDGGAPFAESGAVLLYLADRCPAAGLGIAPDDPLRGRFLQWMFFTPTCLEPAMAEKFTGASGNPVAFGWGNIARVQRALAQALAHSRWLVGERFTAADLLLASTLKIAFDAHLLPHEGVLGDYVARAEDRDAFRRAVAIERREAARLLHA
;
A
#
# COMPACT_ATOMS: atom_id res chain seq x y z
N MET A 1 -1.86 13.99 13.44
CA MET A 1 -1.67 13.42 12.10
C MET A 1 -3.03 13.22 11.45
N LYS A 2 -3.19 13.67 10.20
CA LYS A 2 -4.43 13.54 9.41
C LYS A 2 -4.17 12.61 8.24
N LEU A 3 -5.08 11.66 8.04
CA LEU A 3 -5.11 10.81 6.85
C LEU A 3 -6.29 11.24 5.99
N TYR A 4 -5.99 11.80 4.82
CA TYR A 4 -6.99 12.03 3.79
C TYR A 4 -7.40 10.69 3.20
N TYR A 5 -8.69 10.40 3.27
CA TYR A 5 -9.21 9.04 3.16
C TYR A 5 -10.54 9.00 2.41
N TRP A 6 -10.76 7.90 1.69
CA TRP A 6 -12.07 7.51 1.21
C TRP A 6 -12.14 5.98 1.16
N PRO A 7 -13.29 5.36 1.51
CA PRO A 7 -13.40 3.91 1.51
C PRO A 7 -13.16 3.28 0.12
N LYS A 8 -12.69 2.04 0.11
CA LYS A 8 -12.37 1.24 -1.08
C LYS A 8 -11.30 1.88 -1.97
N THR A 9 -10.34 2.57 -1.36
CA THR A 9 -9.19 3.16 -2.05
C THR A 9 -7.87 2.63 -1.49
N ARG A 10 -6.76 3.02 -2.12
CA ARG A 10 -5.42 2.76 -1.58
C ARG A 10 -5.16 3.43 -0.23
N ALA A 11 -6.05 4.31 0.24
CA ALA A 11 -5.95 4.90 1.58
C ALA A 11 -6.04 3.86 2.70
N PHE A 12 -6.64 2.69 2.43
CA PHE A 12 -6.62 1.56 3.36
C PHE A 12 -5.19 1.15 3.76
N ARG A 13 -4.19 1.30 2.87
CA ARG A 13 -2.77 1.03 3.17
C ARG A 13 -2.28 1.87 4.34
N ALA A 14 -2.55 3.18 4.29
CA ALA A 14 -2.14 4.12 5.33
C ALA A 14 -2.95 3.91 6.61
N LEU A 15 -4.26 3.62 6.51
CA LEU A 15 -5.10 3.26 7.65
C LEU A 15 -4.54 2.03 8.37
N TRP A 16 -4.22 0.96 7.64
CA TRP A 16 -3.60 -0.23 8.22
C TRP A 16 -2.24 0.08 8.85
N MET A 17 -1.40 0.86 8.18
CA MET A 17 -0.11 1.28 8.74
C MET A 17 -0.26 2.04 10.07
N LEU A 18 -1.23 2.95 10.17
CA LEU A 18 -1.52 3.69 11.41
C LEU A 18 -1.99 2.77 12.54
N GLU A 19 -2.80 1.75 12.22
CA GLU A 19 -3.23 0.73 13.16
C GLU A 19 -2.10 -0.21 13.63
N GLU A 20 -1.10 -0.47 12.78
CA GLU A 20 0.11 -1.22 13.16
C GLU A 20 0.99 -0.40 14.11
N ILE A 21 1.08 0.92 13.87
CA ILE A 21 1.90 1.82 14.68
C ILE A 21 1.23 2.16 16.02
N GLY A 22 -0.10 2.24 16.06
CA GLY A 22 -0.84 2.58 17.28
C GLY A 22 -0.77 4.04 17.68
N VAL A 23 -0.58 4.97 16.73
CA VAL A 23 -0.62 6.42 16.98
C VAL A 23 -2.03 6.97 16.84
N VAL A 24 -2.27 8.13 17.44
CA VAL A 24 -3.53 8.87 17.27
C VAL A 24 -3.53 9.57 15.91
N TYR A 25 -4.62 9.40 15.16
CA TYR A 25 -4.82 10.03 13.86
C TYR A 25 -6.29 10.46 13.68
N GLU A 26 -6.49 11.37 12.73
CA GLU A 26 -7.80 11.79 12.25
C GLU A 26 -8.02 11.29 10.82
N LEU A 27 -9.17 10.67 10.53
CA LEU A 27 -9.58 10.40 9.16
C LEU A 27 -10.30 11.63 8.61
N VAL A 28 -9.77 12.20 7.53
CA VAL A 28 -10.37 13.34 6.82
C VAL A 28 -10.98 12.80 5.52
N PRO A 29 -12.31 12.65 5.44
CA PRO A 29 -12.96 12.18 4.23
C PRO A 29 -12.73 13.13 3.06
N VAL A 30 -12.47 12.58 1.87
CA VAL A 30 -12.48 13.32 0.60
C VAL A 30 -13.44 12.61 -0.34
N ASP A 31 -14.62 13.19 -0.57
CA ASP A 31 -15.71 12.53 -1.29
C ASP A 31 -15.41 12.38 -2.78
N LEU A 32 -15.12 11.13 -3.17
CA LEU A 32 -14.81 10.79 -4.56
C LEU A 32 -16.06 10.77 -5.46
N ARG A 33 -17.27 10.71 -4.91
CA ARG A 33 -18.54 10.74 -5.67
C ARG A 33 -18.86 12.15 -6.14
N SER A 34 -18.52 13.16 -5.33
CA SER A 34 -18.69 14.57 -5.66
C SER A 34 -17.46 15.17 -6.37
N HIS A 35 -16.42 14.37 -6.61
CA HIS A 35 -15.14 14.80 -7.17
C HIS A 35 -14.37 15.79 -6.28
N GLU A 36 -14.54 15.74 -4.96
CA GLU A 36 -13.87 16.64 -4.00
C GLU A 36 -12.35 16.58 -4.07
N GLN A 37 -11.78 15.45 -4.51
CA GLN A 37 -10.34 15.33 -4.75
C GLN A 37 -9.81 16.28 -5.84
N GLY A 38 -10.70 16.81 -6.69
CA GLY A 38 -10.33 17.82 -7.69
C GLY A 38 -10.47 19.27 -7.19
N SER A 39 -10.92 19.48 -5.95
CA SER A 39 -11.07 20.83 -5.38
C SER A 39 -9.72 21.52 -5.20
N ASP A 40 -9.70 22.85 -5.29
CA ASP A 40 -8.50 23.65 -5.04
C ASP A 40 -7.89 23.32 -3.67
N ALA A 41 -8.74 23.13 -2.66
CA ALA A 41 -8.32 22.78 -1.30
C ALA A 41 -7.55 21.45 -1.25
N PHE A 42 -8.03 20.39 -1.94
CA PHE A 42 -7.34 19.11 -1.94
C PHE A 42 -6.15 19.06 -2.90
N VAL A 43 -6.18 19.81 -4.02
CA VAL A 43 -5.04 19.92 -4.94
C VAL A 43 -3.83 20.57 -4.26
N GLN A 44 -4.03 21.48 -3.30
CA GLN A 44 -2.93 21.99 -2.45
C GLN A 44 -2.31 20.91 -1.54
N VAL A 45 -3.06 19.86 -1.20
CA VAL A 45 -2.59 18.71 -0.39
C VAL A 45 -1.88 17.69 -1.28
N ASN A 46 -2.51 17.31 -2.39
CA ASN A 46 -1.95 16.42 -3.39
C ASN A 46 -2.27 16.93 -4.80
N PRO A 47 -1.28 17.48 -5.52
CA PRO A 47 -1.47 17.96 -6.90
C PRO A 47 -1.96 16.88 -7.88
N MET A 48 -1.73 15.60 -7.59
CA MET A 48 -2.22 14.49 -8.40
C MET A 48 -3.73 14.21 -8.19
N ALA A 49 -4.38 14.86 -7.23
CA ALA A 49 -5.79 14.67 -6.89
C ALA A 49 -6.14 13.20 -6.60
N LYS A 50 -5.25 12.50 -5.87
CA LYS A 50 -5.40 11.08 -5.49
C LYS A 50 -5.25 10.86 -4.00
N LEU A 51 -5.80 9.73 -3.54
CA LEU A 51 -5.68 9.24 -2.17
C LEU A 51 -4.74 8.01 -2.13
N PRO A 52 -4.06 7.77 -0.99
CA PRO A 52 -4.04 8.59 0.23
C PRO A 52 -3.17 9.85 0.10
N ALA A 53 -3.43 10.79 1.00
CA ALA A 53 -2.48 11.81 1.42
C ALA A 53 -2.42 11.84 2.95
N LEU A 54 -1.29 12.24 3.51
CA LEU A 54 -1.07 12.37 4.95
C LEU A 54 -0.61 13.80 5.26
N ASP A 55 -1.06 14.35 6.37
CA ASP A 55 -0.53 15.58 6.95
C ASP A 55 -0.07 15.31 8.40
N ASP A 56 1.24 15.46 8.64
CA ASP A 56 1.81 15.45 9.98
C ASP A 56 2.27 16.85 10.38
N GLY A 57 1.40 17.60 11.08
CA GLY A 57 1.75 18.88 11.68
C GLY A 57 1.72 20.08 10.72
N GLY A 58 0.90 20.05 9.69
CA GLY A 58 0.80 21.10 8.66
C GLY A 58 1.71 20.87 7.45
N ALA A 59 2.21 19.64 7.28
CA ALA A 59 3.11 19.25 6.20
C ALA A 59 2.47 18.13 5.37
N PRO A 60 1.57 18.45 4.44
CA PRO A 60 0.90 17.45 3.63
C PRO A 60 1.85 16.82 2.59
N PHE A 61 1.68 15.53 2.37
CA PHE A 61 2.34 14.79 1.29
C PHE A 61 1.49 13.58 0.88
N ALA A 62 1.81 13.00 -0.28
CA ALA A 62 1.04 11.91 -0.86
C ALA A 62 1.94 10.76 -1.33
N GLU A 63 1.34 9.82 -2.06
CA GLU A 63 1.89 8.52 -2.47
C GLU A 63 1.88 7.47 -1.37
N SER A 64 1.06 6.42 -1.53
CA SER A 64 0.87 5.40 -0.48
C SER A 64 2.18 4.73 -0.03
N GLY A 65 3.13 4.49 -0.94
CA GLY A 65 4.44 3.95 -0.58
C GLY A 65 5.28 4.93 0.24
N ALA A 66 5.23 6.23 -0.10
CA ALA A 66 5.92 7.28 0.65
C ALA A 66 5.30 7.49 2.03
N VAL A 67 3.96 7.48 2.13
CA VAL A 67 3.23 7.52 3.41
C VAL A 67 3.65 6.39 4.33
N LEU A 68 3.69 5.15 3.82
CA LEU A 68 4.12 3.98 4.61
C LEU A 68 5.59 4.07 5.03
N LEU A 69 6.49 4.46 4.12
CA LEU A 69 7.91 4.63 4.43
C LEU A 69 8.13 5.70 5.50
N TYR A 70 7.49 6.87 5.33
CA TYR A 70 7.54 7.96 6.29
C TYR A 70 7.06 7.51 7.66
N LEU A 71 5.91 6.85 7.74
CA LEU A 71 5.34 6.37 9.01
C LEU A 71 6.24 5.35 9.69
N ALA A 72 6.86 4.44 8.93
CA ALA A 72 7.83 3.48 9.46
C ALA A 72 9.06 4.17 10.07
N ASP A 73 9.62 5.17 9.36
CA ASP A 73 10.81 5.90 9.81
C ASP A 73 10.48 6.88 10.95
N ARG A 74 9.28 7.47 10.95
CA ARG A 74 8.78 8.42 11.97
C ARG A 74 8.44 7.73 13.30
N CYS A 75 8.10 6.45 13.25
CA CYS A 75 7.69 5.63 14.39
C CYS A 75 8.54 4.35 14.48
N PRO A 76 9.87 4.45 14.70
CA PRO A 76 10.78 3.30 14.64
C PRO A 76 10.48 2.24 15.70
N ALA A 77 9.87 2.64 16.84
CA ALA A 77 9.45 1.72 17.90
C ALA A 77 8.41 0.68 17.44
N ALA A 78 7.67 0.94 16.35
CA ALA A 78 6.74 -0.02 15.77
C ALA A 78 7.45 -1.17 15.04
N GLY A 79 8.75 -1.04 14.73
CA GLY A 79 9.54 -2.11 14.10
C GLY A 79 9.15 -2.41 12.65
N LEU A 80 8.43 -1.51 11.98
CA LEU A 80 7.94 -1.68 10.61
C LEU A 80 8.93 -1.16 9.54
N GLY A 81 9.96 -0.43 9.96
CA GLY A 81 11.03 0.07 9.11
C GLY A 81 12.33 -0.69 9.31
N ILE A 82 13.31 -0.38 8.46
CA ILE A 82 14.71 -0.79 8.61
C ILE A 82 15.54 0.47 8.76
N ALA A 83 16.44 0.54 9.75
CA ALA A 83 17.22 1.75 9.99
C ALA A 83 18.10 2.12 8.78
N PRO A 84 18.39 3.40 8.51
CA PRO A 84 19.17 3.82 7.35
C PRO A 84 20.56 3.18 7.25
N ASP A 85 21.19 2.89 8.39
CA ASP A 85 22.51 2.29 8.55
C ASP A 85 22.48 0.75 8.65
N ASP A 86 21.30 0.13 8.73
CA ASP A 86 21.15 -1.32 8.73
C ASP A 86 21.42 -1.89 7.32
N PRO A 87 22.26 -2.94 7.16
CA PRO A 87 22.59 -3.52 5.86
C PRO A 87 21.36 -4.03 5.08
N LEU A 88 20.22 -4.28 5.74
CA LEU A 88 18.98 -4.69 5.10
C LEU A 88 18.19 -3.52 4.51
N ARG A 89 18.56 -2.26 4.76
CA ARG A 89 17.84 -1.07 4.26
C ARG A 89 17.69 -1.09 2.75
N GLY A 90 18.75 -1.49 2.03
CA GLY A 90 18.72 -1.58 0.57
C GLY A 90 17.64 -2.55 0.07
N ARG A 91 17.53 -3.73 0.69
CA ARG A 91 16.50 -4.73 0.35
C ARG A 91 15.10 -4.24 0.72
N PHE A 92 14.94 -3.60 1.87
CA PHE A 92 13.67 -3.00 2.27
C PHE A 92 13.21 -1.93 1.28
N LEU A 93 14.09 -1.00 0.91
CA LEU A 93 13.76 0.04 -0.07
C LEU A 93 13.46 -0.56 -1.45
N GLN A 94 14.22 -1.55 -1.90
CA GLN A 94 13.93 -2.28 -3.14
C GLN A 94 12.46 -2.72 -3.18
N TRP A 95 11.95 -3.35 -2.11
CA TRP A 95 10.58 -3.85 -2.08
C TRP A 95 9.52 -2.75 -1.86
N MET A 96 9.84 -1.71 -1.07
CA MET A 96 8.97 -0.53 -0.95
C MET A 96 8.71 0.12 -2.32
N PHE A 97 9.73 0.20 -3.18
CA PHE A 97 9.60 0.78 -4.51
C PHE A 97 9.12 -0.22 -5.57
N PHE A 98 9.46 -1.51 -5.46
CA PHE A 98 9.04 -2.53 -6.43
C PHE A 98 7.52 -2.61 -6.58
N THR A 99 6.77 -2.45 -5.48
CA THR A 99 5.30 -2.50 -5.55
C THR A 99 4.72 -1.41 -6.47
N PRO A 100 4.95 -0.11 -6.21
CA PRO A 100 4.42 0.97 -7.06
C PRO A 100 5.08 1.08 -8.43
N THR A 101 6.36 0.69 -8.59
CA THR A 101 7.08 0.88 -9.87
C THR A 101 7.09 -0.35 -10.76
N CYS A 102 6.81 -1.54 -10.22
CA CYS A 102 6.77 -2.78 -10.99
C CYS A 102 5.42 -3.47 -10.96
N LEU A 103 4.90 -3.79 -9.76
CA LEU A 103 3.66 -4.56 -9.65
C LEU A 103 2.44 -3.77 -10.12
N GLU A 104 2.24 -2.55 -9.62
CA GLU A 104 1.08 -1.74 -9.99
C GLU A 104 1.00 -1.40 -11.49
N PRO A 105 2.07 -0.98 -12.19
CA PRO A 105 1.98 -0.75 -13.64
C PRO A 105 1.78 -2.05 -14.44
N ALA A 106 2.37 -3.18 -14.02
CA ALA A 106 2.10 -4.47 -14.65
C ALA A 106 0.65 -4.93 -14.47
N MET A 107 0.05 -4.64 -13.30
CA MET A 107 -1.38 -4.85 -13.06
C MET A 107 -2.23 -3.95 -13.95
N ALA A 108 -1.88 -2.67 -14.09
CA ALA A 108 -2.60 -1.73 -14.93
C ALA A 108 -2.56 -2.12 -16.42
N GLU A 109 -1.39 -2.55 -16.91
CA GLU A 109 -1.23 -3.08 -18.28
C GLU A 109 -2.16 -4.29 -18.50
N LYS A 110 -2.12 -5.26 -17.59
CA LYS A 110 -2.97 -6.46 -17.68
C LYS A 110 -4.46 -6.12 -17.60
N PHE A 111 -4.83 -5.22 -16.69
CA PHE A 111 -6.23 -4.84 -16.46
C PHE A 111 -6.83 -4.09 -17.66
N THR A 112 -6.06 -3.20 -18.28
CA THR A 112 -6.51 -2.40 -19.42
C THR A 112 -6.35 -3.11 -20.76
N GLY A 113 -5.61 -4.22 -20.80
CA GLY A 113 -5.25 -4.90 -22.06
C GLY A 113 -4.29 -4.08 -22.92
N ALA A 114 -3.57 -3.12 -22.34
CA ALA A 114 -2.59 -2.31 -23.05
C ALA A 114 -1.50 -3.19 -23.67
N SER A 115 -0.95 -2.76 -24.81
CA SER A 115 0.16 -3.46 -25.45
C SER A 115 1.41 -3.41 -24.57
N GLY A 116 1.75 -4.55 -23.98
CA GLY A 116 2.96 -4.69 -23.17
C GLY A 116 4.23 -4.61 -24.02
N ASN A 117 5.28 -4.00 -23.47
CA ASN A 117 6.62 -4.03 -24.04
C ASN A 117 7.64 -4.39 -22.94
N PRO A 118 7.90 -5.67 -22.67
CA PRO A 118 8.75 -6.10 -21.56
C PRO A 118 10.24 -5.78 -21.74
N VAL A 119 10.63 -5.19 -22.86
CA VAL A 119 11.99 -4.68 -23.11
C VAL A 119 12.08 -3.19 -22.78
N ALA A 120 11.10 -2.40 -23.21
CA ALA A 120 11.08 -0.96 -22.98
C ALA A 120 10.52 -0.57 -21.60
N PHE A 121 9.61 -1.36 -21.05
CA PHE A 121 8.99 -1.09 -19.75
C PHE A 121 9.88 -1.59 -18.61
N GLY A 122 10.24 -0.68 -17.71
CA GLY A 122 11.12 -0.99 -16.57
C GLY A 122 10.56 -2.05 -15.61
N TRP A 123 9.24 -2.29 -15.62
CA TRP A 123 8.58 -3.36 -14.86
C TRP A 123 8.57 -4.72 -15.58
N GLY A 124 8.97 -4.75 -16.86
CA GLY A 124 8.86 -5.92 -17.71
C GLY A 124 7.40 -6.26 -18.00
N ASN A 125 6.90 -7.34 -17.39
CA ASN A 125 5.50 -7.77 -17.52
C ASN A 125 5.03 -8.49 -16.25
N ILE A 126 3.72 -8.71 -16.14
CA ILE A 126 3.11 -9.33 -14.96
C ILE A 126 3.70 -10.71 -14.61
N ALA A 127 4.11 -11.50 -15.60
CA ALA A 127 4.70 -12.82 -15.36
C ALA A 127 6.12 -12.71 -14.76
N ARG A 128 6.92 -11.73 -15.19
CA ARG A 128 8.23 -11.44 -14.57
C ARG A 128 8.07 -10.95 -13.14
N VAL A 129 7.12 -10.05 -12.90
CA VAL A 129 6.79 -9.55 -11.56
C VAL A 129 6.37 -10.70 -10.63
N GLN A 130 5.44 -11.56 -11.07
CA GLN A 130 4.99 -12.71 -10.28
C GLN A 130 6.13 -13.66 -9.94
N ARG A 131 7.02 -13.96 -10.91
CA ARG A 131 8.21 -14.81 -10.65
C ARG A 131 9.16 -14.18 -9.65
N ALA A 132 9.43 -12.87 -9.75
CA ALA A 132 10.31 -12.17 -8.82
C ALA A 132 9.76 -12.21 -7.39
N LEU A 133 8.46 -11.99 -7.21
CA LEU A 133 7.79 -12.08 -5.91
C LEU A 133 7.81 -13.51 -5.35
N ALA A 134 7.49 -14.51 -6.18
CA ALA A 134 7.50 -15.91 -5.77
C ALA A 134 8.90 -16.36 -5.34
N GLN A 135 9.95 -15.96 -6.07
CA GLN A 135 11.34 -16.25 -5.70
C GLN A 135 11.75 -15.57 -4.39
N ALA A 136 11.36 -14.31 -4.20
CA ALA A 136 11.66 -13.57 -2.98
C ALA A 136 11.03 -14.19 -1.72
N LEU A 137 9.88 -14.84 -1.88
CA LEU A 137 9.08 -15.41 -0.80
C LEU A 137 9.19 -16.94 -0.69
N ALA A 138 9.93 -17.60 -1.59
CA ALA A 138 10.06 -19.06 -1.60
C ALA A 138 10.72 -19.61 -0.33
N HIS A 139 11.65 -18.84 0.26
CA HIS A 139 12.44 -19.23 1.43
C HIS A 139 12.50 -18.14 2.50
N SER A 140 11.54 -17.22 2.49
CA SER A 140 11.48 -16.14 3.47
C SER A 140 10.04 -15.91 3.86
N ARG A 141 9.80 -15.74 5.15
CA ARG A 141 8.44 -15.48 5.66
C ARG A 141 7.87 -14.16 5.12
N TRP A 142 8.74 -13.15 5.07
CA TRP A 142 8.50 -11.77 4.63
C TRP A 142 9.59 -11.32 3.65
N LEU A 143 9.40 -10.16 3.01
CA LEU A 143 10.31 -9.61 1.98
C LEU A 143 11.73 -9.32 2.51
N VAL A 144 11.82 -9.05 3.81
CA VAL A 144 13.07 -8.76 4.53
C VAL A 144 13.30 -9.78 5.65
N GLY A 145 13.22 -11.06 5.30
CA GLY A 145 13.51 -12.19 6.20
C GLY A 145 12.32 -12.57 7.08
N GLU A 146 12.51 -12.59 8.41
CA GLU A 146 11.49 -13.00 9.38
C GLU A 146 10.66 -11.85 9.96
N ARG A 147 10.97 -10.59 9.59
CA ARG A 147 10.28 -9.40 10.09
C ARG A 147 9.23 -8.90 9.10
N PHE A 148 8.01 -8.67 9.58
CA PHE A 148 6.99 -7.94 8.83
C PHE A 148 7.31 -6.44 8.83
N THR A 149 7.32 -5.83 7.66
CA THR A 149 7.68 -4.42 7.47
C THR A 149 6.61 -3.67 6.67
N ALA A 150 6.79 -2.36 6.53
CA ALA A 150 5.96 -1.53 5.66
C ALA A 150 5.98 -2.01 4.20
N ALA A 151 7.07 -2.65 3.74
CA ALA A 151 7.15 -3.23 2.40
C ALA A 151 6.18 -4.41 2.26
N ASP A 152 6.06 -5.20 3.33
CA ASP A 152 5.16 -6.34 3.34
C ASP A 152 3.70 -5.91 3.34
N LEU A 153 3.38 -4.88 4.14
CA LEU A 153 2.07 -4.24 4.20
C LEU A 153 1.65 -3.70 2.82
N LEU A 154 2.55 -2.95 2.17
CA LEU A 154 2.31 -2.38 0.85
C LEU A 154 2.07 -3.47 -0.20
N LEU A 155 2.92 -4.50 -0.21
CA LEU A 155 2.79 -5.62 -1.16
C LEU A 155 1.50 -6.40 -0.91
N ALA A 156 1.22 -6.80 0.33
CA ALA A 156 0.05 -7.61 0.68
C ALA A 156 -1.25 -6.89 0.30
N SER A 157 -1.38 -5.60 0.65
CA SER A 157 -2.54 -4.79 0.25
C SER A 157 -2.70 -4.71 -1.27
N THR A 158 -1.59 -4.66 -2.02
CA THR A 158 -1.63 -4.59 -3.49
C THR A 158 -1.97 -5.94 -4.12
N LEU A 159 -1.44 -7.04 -3.59
CA LEU A 159 -1.77 -8.39 -4.03
C LEU A 159 -3.24 -8.70 -3.82
N LYS A 160 -3.84 -8.26 -2.71
CA LYS A 160 -5.29 -8.36 -2.52
C LYS A 160 -6.10 -7.71 -3.64
N ILE A 161 -5.75 -6.47 -4.01
CA ILE A 161 -6.39 -5.79 -5.16
C ILE A 161 -6.18 -6.60 -6.44
N ALA A 162 -5.00 -7.16 -6.65
CA ALA A 162 -4.72 -8.00 -7.82
C ALA A 162 -5.55 -9.30 -7.83
N PHE A 163 -5.76 -9.92 -6.68
CA PHE A 163 -6.57 -11.13 -6.53
C PHE A 163 -8.05 -10.84 -6.76
N ASP A 164 -8.60 -9.80 -6.13
CA ASP A 164 -9.99 -9.37 -6.30
C ASP A 164 -10.28 -9.00 -7.76
N ALA A 165 -9.30 -8.41 -8.46
CA ALA A 165 -9.39 -8.07 -9.87
C ALA A 165 -9.01 -9.22 -10.83
N HIS A 166 -8.73 -10.43 -10.31
CA HIS A 166 -8.35 -11.61 -11.09
C HIS A 166 -7.09 -11.40 -11.98
N LEU A 167 -6.23 -10.46 -11.59
CA LEU A 167 -4.97 -10.13 -12.29
C LEU A 167 -3.84 -11.07 -11.91
N LEU A 168 -3.89 -11.65 -10.72
CA LEU A 168 -2.99 -12.71 -10.25
C LEU A 168 -3.81 -13.80 -9.57
N PRO A 169 -3.37 -15.06 -9.59
CA PRO A 169 -4.08 -16.13 -8.92
C PRO A 169 -3.92 -16.02 -7.40
N HIS A 170 -5.01 -16.23 -6.66
CA HIS A 170 -5.04 -16.21 -5.21
C HIS A 170 -4.67 -17.58 -4.63
N GLU A 171 -3.47 -18.06 -4.93
CA GLU A 171 -3.00 -19.39 -4.52
C GLU A 171 -1.48 -19.45 -4.35
N GLY A 172 -0.99 -20.55 -3.77
CA GLY A 172 0.43 -20.81 -3.56
C GLY A 172 1.11 -19.76 -2.69
N VAL A 173 2.41 -19.54 -2.93
CA VAL A 173 3.27 -18.70 -2.07
C VAL A 173 2.73 -17.28 -1.86
N LEU A 174 2.10 -16.68 -2.88
CA LEU A 174 1.56 -15.32 -2.79
C LEU A 174 0.23 -15.28 -2.03
N GLY A 175 -0.64 -16.28 -2.22
CA GLY A 175 -1.86 -16.42 -1.44
C GLY A 175 -1.56 -16.65 0.04
N ASP A 176 -0.66 -17.59 0.35
CA ASP A 176 -0.24 -17.87 1.73
C ASP A 176 0.40 -16.64 2.39
N TYR A 177 1.17 -15.87 1.62
CA TYR A 177 1.77 -14.62 2.07
C TYR A 177 0.74 -13.56 2.45
N VAL A 178 -0.28 -13.36 1.61
CA VAL A 178 -1.37 -12.42 1.91
C VAL A 178 -2.16 -12.90 3.13
N ALA A 179 -2.53 -14.18 3.19
CA ALA A 179 -3.27 -14.73 4.32
C ALA A 179 -2.54 -14.52 5.67
N ARG A 180 -1.21 -14.70 5.69
CA ARG A 180 -0.40 -14.39 6.88
C ARG A 180 -0.43 -12.91 7.26
N ALA A 181 -0.44 -12.01 6.27
CA ALA A 181 -0.51 -10.58 6.52
C ALA A 181 -1.89 -10.14 7.04
N GLU A 182 -2.96 -10.78 6.58
CA GLU A 182 -4.34 -10.53 7.01
C GLU A 182 -4.66 -11.07 8.42
N ASP A 183 -3.90 -12.06 8.91
CA ASP A 183 -4.08 -12.58 10.27
C ASP A 183 -3.59 -11.60 11.37
N ARG A 184 -2.97 -10.49 10.99
CA ARG A 184 -2.48 -9.48 11.92
C ARG A 184 -3.63 -8.72 12.57
N ASP A 185 -3.56 -8.48 13.87
CA ASP A 185 -4.61 -7.76 14.60
C ASP A 185 -4.87 -6.34 14.10
N ALA A 186 -3.80 -5.61 13.74
CA ALA A 186 -3.91 -4.28 13.17
C ALA A 186 -4.63 -4.27 11.82
N PHE A 187 -4.41 -5.30 11.00
CA PHE A 187 -5.17 -5.47 9.75
C PHE A 187 -6.66 -5.65 10.06
N ARG A 188 -7.02 -6.52 11.02
CA ARG A 188 -8.41 -6.74 11.43
C ARG A 188 -9.07 -5.45 11.94
N ARG A 189 -8.36 -4.65 12.75
CA ARG A 189 -8.83 -3.33 13.22
C ARG A 189 -9.05 -2.37 12.06
N ALA A 190 -8.09 -2.27 11.14
CA ALA A 190 -8.20 -1.43 9.96
C ALA A 190 -9.40 -1.82 9.09
N VAL A 191 -9.65 -3.12 8.87
CA VAL A 191 -10.84 -3.60 8.15
C VAL A 191 -12.14 -3.23 8.87
N ALA A 192 -12.19 -3.31 10.20
CA ALA A 192 -13.37 -2.91 10.96
C ALA A 192 -13.66 -1.41 10.81
N ILE A 193 -12.62 -0.57 10.82
CA ILE A 193 -12.72 0.88 10.56
C ILE A 193 -13.18 1.14 9.13
N GLU A 194 -12.53 0.50 8.15
CA GLU A 194 -12.88 0.62 6.72
C GLU A 194 -14.36 0.29 6.47
N ARG A 195 -14.87 -0.79 7.07
CA ARG A 195 -16.29 -1.19 6.98
C ARG A 195 -17.22 -0.16 7.60
N ARG A 196 -16.88 0.37 8.77
CA ARG A 196 -17.67 1.40 9.45
C ARG A 196 -17.72 2.69 8.63
N GLU A 197 -16.58 3.14 8.12
CA GLU A 197 -16.52 4.35 7.30
C GLU A 197 -17.19 4.15 5.94
N ALA A 198 -17.09 2.96 5.33
CA ALA A 198 -17.85 2.62 4.12
C ALA A 198 -19.37 2.70 4.37
N ALA A 199 -19.85 2.14 5.48
CA ALA A 199 -21.26 2.22 5.87
C ALA A 199 -21.70 3.69 6.05
N ARG A 200 -20.86 4.51 6.68
CA ARG A 200 -21.15 5.93 6.95
C ARG A 200 -21.08 6.83 5.72
N LEU A 201 -20.09 6.64 4.84
CA LEU A 201 -19.75 7.57 3.76
C LEU A 201 -20.34 7.17 2.41
N LEU A 202 -20.54 5.88 2.13
CA LEU A 202 -21.07 5.43 0.84
C LEU A 202 -22.59 5.32 0.82
N HIS A 203 -23.21 5.20 2.00
CA HIS A 203 -24.67 5.07 2.16
C HIS A 203 -25.34 6.28 2.82
N ALA A 204 -24.57 7.33 3.14
CA ALA A 204 -25.07 8.68 3.38
C ALA A 204 -25.15 9.44 2.04
#